data_AF-A0A2E0WQ63-F1
#
_entry.id   AF-A0A2E0WQ63-F1
#
_cell.length_a   1.000
_cell.length_b   1.000
_cell.length_c   1.000
_cell.angle_alpha   90.00
_cell.angle_beta   90.00
_cell.angle_gamma   90.00
#
_symmetry.space_group_name_H-M   'P 1'
#
loop_
_entity.id
_entity.type
_entity.pdbx_description
1 polymer ?
#
loop_
_entity_poly.entity_id
_entity_poly.type
_entity_poly.pdbx_seq_one_letter_code
_entity_poly.pdbx_strand_id
1 'polypeptide(L)'
;MKAGIQINFIPGRERGAVLVVSLLLLLIMTLLGVSSMQTTTLQERMAGNTRDRAVAMQSAEYGLRDAEGFIESIVTTGAFNGSNGLYGENDTDPDIADPTTWGSSDTTPAASSLAKTSAPPRYYIKLSGIIPGTQGAMNMSGYGENKGTGDVTTFKITSRGTGGSQETEVILRSHYGRAM
;
A
#
# COMPACT_ATOMS: atom_id res chain seq x y z
N MET A 1 -61.87 -56.83 46.84
CA MET A 1 -61.33 -56.45 45.51
C MET A 1 -61.22 -54.93 45.47
N LYS A 2 -60.08 -54.43 45.00
CA LYS A 2 -59.52 -53.06 45.16
C LYS A 2 -60.42 -51.93 44.64
N ALA A 3 -60.56 -50.85 45.42
CA ALA A 3 -60.97 -49.54 44.92
C ALA A 3 -59.72 -48.80 44.41
N GLY A 4 -59.65 -48.53 43.10
CA GLY A 4 -58.56 -47.81 42.46
C GLY A 4 -58.71 -46.30 42.60
N ILE A 5 -57.70 -45.64 43.17
CA ILE A 5 -57.59 -44.18 43.23
C ILE A 5 -57.28 -43.65 41.82
N GLN A 6 -58.19 -42.83 41.28
CA GLN A 6 -58.01 -42.09 40.03
C GLN A 6 -57.26 -40.78 40.35
N ILE A 7 -55.98 -40.69 40.02
CA ILE A 7 -55.21 -39.43 40.13
C ILE A 7 -55.47 -38.61 38.86
N ASN A 8 -56.28 -37.57 38.98
CA ASN A 8 -56.57 -36.64 37.90
C ASN A 8 -55.46 -35.59 37.83
N PHE A 9 -54.57 -35.64 36.83
CA PHE A 9 -53.59 -34.58 36.57
C PHE A 9 -54.34 -33.35 36.02
N ILE A 10 -54.52 -32.32 36.83
CA ILE A 10 -55.03 -31.03 36.37
C ILE A 10 -53.93 -30.40 35.50
N PRO A 11 -54.13 -30.19 34.19
CA PRO A 11 -53.16 -29.50 33.35
C PRO A 11 -53.16 -28.02 33.75
N GLY A 12 -52.06 -27.55 34.32
CA GLY A 12 -51.84 -26.12 34.56
C GLY A 12 -51.89 -25.36 33.24
N ARG A 13 -52.85 -24.44 33.10
CA ARG A 13 -52.98 -23.59 31.90
C ARG A 13 -51.95 -22.46 31.97
N GLU A 14 -50.72 -22.72 31.52
CA GLU A 14 -49.69 -21.68 31.35
C GLU A 14 -50.01 -20.79 30.14
N ARG A 15 -50.96 -19.84 30.32
CA ARG A 15 -51.42 -18.94 29.24
C ARG A 15 -50.80 -17.54 29.26
N GLY A 16 -49.82 -17.26 30.12
CA GLY A 16 -49.20 -15.93 30.25
C GLY A 16 -47.71 -15.86 29.90
N ALA A 17 -46.94 -16.92 30.16
CA ALA A 17 -45.47 -16.88 30.02
C ALA A 17 -44.98 -16.99 28.56
N VAL A 18 -45.79 -17.54 27.66
CA VAL A 18 -45.39 -17.82 26.26
C VAL A 18 -44.98 -16.55 25.52
N LEU A 19 -45.69 -15.44 25.70
CA LEU A 19 -45.37 -14.17 25.05
C LEU A 19 -44.00 -13.64 25.50
N VAL A 20 -43.72 -13.72 26.80
CA VAL A 20 -42.46 -13.24 27.40
C VAL A 20 -41.28 -14.08 26.94
N VAL A 21 -41.43 -15.41 26.94
CA VAL A 21 -40.40 -16.34 26.44
C VAL A 21 -40.17 -16.14 24.94
N SER A 22 -41.22 -15.97 24.15
CA SER A 22 -41.10 -15.71 22.71
C SER A 22 -40.37 -14.40 22.42
N LEU A 23 -40.66 -13.34 23.19
CA LEU A 23 -39.99 -12.05 23.05
C LEU A 23 -38.51 -12.12 23.46
N LEU A 24 -38.20 -12.85 24.54
CA LEU A 24 -36.81 -13.07 24.97
C LEU A 24 -36.02 -13.85 23.90
N LEU A 25 -36.59 -14.90 23.34
CA LEU A 25 -35.95 -15.67 22.27
C LEU A 25 -35.73 -14.83 21.01
N LEU A 26 -36.73 -14.03 20.62
CA LEU A 26 -36.62 -13.10 19.50
C LEU A 26 -35.53 -12.06 19.73
N LEU A 27 -35.45 -11.49 20.95
CA LEU A 27 -34.42 -10.55 21.34
C LEU A 27 -33.02 -11.19 21.23
N ILE A 28 -32.84 -12.40 21.76
CA ILE A 28 -31.56 -13.12 21.68
C ILE A 28 -31.16 -13.38 20.23
N MET A 29 -32.09 -13.87 19.39
CA MET A 29 -31.82 -14.07 17.96
C MET A 29 -31.44 -12.76 17.25
N THR A 30 -32.12 -11.66 17.58
CA THR A 30 -31.83 -10.34 17.00
C THR A 30 -30.43 -9.87 17.37
N LEU A 31 -30.03 -10.01 18.65
CA LEU A 31 -28.69 -9.63 19.11
C LEU A 31 -27.60 -10.47 18.43
N LEU A 32 -27.82 -11.77 18.24
CA LEU A 32 -26.90 -12.64 17.50
C LEU A 32 -26.79 -12.22 16.03
N GLY A 33 -27.93 -11.90 15.40
CA GLY A 33 -27.96 -11.39 14.02
C GLY A 33 -27.19 -10.07 13.87
N VAL A 34 -27.42 -9.10 14.75
CA VAL A 34 -26.75 -7.80 14.73
C VAL A 34 -25.24 -7.93 14.98
N SER A 35 -24.84 -8.75 15.96
CA SER A 35 -23.41 -8.99 16.26
C SER A 35 -22.66 -9.59 15.06
N SER A 36 -23.30 -10.53 14.35
CA SER A 36 -22.76 -11.09 13.11
C SER A 36 -22.60 -10.03 12.02
N MET A 37 -23.62 -9.19 11.78
CA MET A 37 -23.56 -8.11 10.78
C MET A 37 -22.48 -7.06 11.09
N GLN A 38 -22.31 -6.70 12.37
CA GLN A 38 -21.26 -5.77 12.78
C GLN A 38 -19.87 -6.30 12.43
N THR A 39 -19.62 -7.58 12.66
CA THR A 39 -18.33 -8.22 12.34
C THR A 39 -18.07 -8.21 10.83
N THR A 40 -19.07 -8.57 10.02
CA THR A 40 -18.96 -8.53 8.55
C THR A 40 -18.67 -7.12 8.04
N THR A 41 -19.34 -6.10 8.59
CA THR A 41 -19.11 -4.70 8.21
C THR A 41 -17.68 -4.25 8.49
N LEU A 42 -17.11 -4.66 9.63
CA LEU A 42 -15.71 -4.36 9.96
C LEU A 42 -14.75 -5.07 9.01
N GLN A 43 -15.00 -6.34 8.69
CA GLN A 43 -14.19 -7.10 7.74
C GLN A 43 -14.21 -6.48 6.34
N GLU A 44 -15.38 -6.01 5.89
CA GLU A 44 -15.52 -5.33 4.61
C GLU A 44 -14.71 -4.02 4.56
N ARG A 45 -14.79 -3.20 5.61
CA ARG A 45 -13.99 -1.96 5.70
C ARG A 45 -12.49 -2.24 5.73
N MET A 46 -12.04 -3.25 6.48
CA MET A 46 -10.64 -3.66 6.50
C MET A 46 -10.17 -4.19 5.15
N ALA A 47 -11.00 -5.00 4.46
CA ALA A 47 -10.70 -5.50 3.12
C ALA A 47 -10.63 -4.36 2.10
N GLY A 48 -11.53 -3.37 2.19
CA GLY A 48 -11.51 -2.16 1.38
C GLY A 48 -10.23 -1.35 1.55
N ASN A 49 -9.85 -1.05 2.80
CA ASN A 49 -8.62 -0.31 3.10
C ASN A 49 -7.35 -1.07 2.65
N THR A 50 -7.32 -2.39 2.87
CA THR A 50 -6.19 -3.23 2.45
C THR A 50 -6.05 -3.23 0.93
N ARG A 51 -7.18 -3.33 0.22
CA ARG A 51 -7.20 -3.25 -1.25
C ARG A 51 -6.73 -1.89 -1.75
N ASP A 52 -7.19 -0.80 -1.13
CA ASP A 52 -6.81 0.55 -1.52
C ASP A 52 -5.30 0.77 -1.35
N ARG A 53 -4.74 0.29 -0.24
CA ARG A 53 -3.30 0.31 0.01
C ARG A 53 -2.51 -0.51 -1.01
N ALA A 54 -3.03 -1.67 -1.42
CA ALA A 54 -2.40 -2.48 -2.46
C ALA A 54 -2.37 -1.76 -3.82
N VAL A 55 -3.45 -1.05 -4.17
CA VAL A 55 -3.50 -0.22 -5.38
C VAL A 55 -2.49 0.93 -5.29
N ALA A 56 -2.40 1.60 -4.14
CA ALA A 56 -1.41 2.66 -3.92
C ALA A 56 0.03 2.14 -4.07
N MET A 57 0.33 0.92 -3.57
CA MET A 57 1.64 0.28 -3.76
C MET A 57 1.94 -0.01 -5.24
N GLN A 58 0.97 -0.55 -5.98
CA GLN A 58 1.12 -0.78 -7.42
C GLN A 58 1.37 0.53 -8.17
N SER A 59 0.68 1.60 -7.77
CA SER A 59 0.92 2.96 -8.28
C SER A 59 2.34 3.44 -8.00
N ALA A 60 2.83 3.29 -6.78
CA ALA A 60 4.18 3.73 -6.42
C ALA A 60 5.25 2.92 -7.19
N GLU A 61 5.06 1.61 -7.34
CA GLU A 61 5.93 0.72 -8.11
C GLU A 61 5.96 1.10 -9.60
N TYR A 62 4.81 1.48 -10.17
CA TYR A 62 4.76 1.97 -11.55
C TYR A 62 5.60 3.24 -11.71
N GLY A 63 5.46 4.22 -10.81
CA GLY A 63 6.28 5.43 -10.83
C GLY A 63 7.78 5.14 -10.64
N LEU A 64 8.12 4.12 -9.85
CA LEU A 64 9.50 3.67 -9.67
C LEU A 64 10.09 3.13 -10.97
N ARG A 65 9.35 2.27 -11.68
CA ARG A 65 9.76 1.72 -12.97
C ARG A 65 9.89 2.77 -14.07
N ASP A 66 9.00 3.75 -14.08
CA ASP A 66 9.06 4.87 -15.02
C ASP A 66 10.35 5.70 -14.79
N ALA A 67 10.69 5.96 -13.53
CA ALA A 67 11.94 6.61 -13.15
C ALA A 67 13.19 5.79 -13.51
N GLU A 68 13.18 4.47 -13.32
CA GLU A 68 14.25 3.58 -13.78
C GLU A 68 14.40 3.61 -15.31
N GLY A 69 13.28 3.59 -16.04
CA GLY A 69 13.28 3.75 -17.50
C GLY A 69 13.88 5.09 -17.94
N PHE A 70 13.59 6.18 -17.21
CA PHE A 70 14.24 7.47 -17.41
C PHE A 70 15.76 7.38 -17.18
N ILE A 71 16.20 6.77 -16.07
CA ILE A 71 17.63 6.57 -15.76
C ILE A 71 18.35 5.74 -16.83
N GLU A 72 17.67 4.78 -17.45
CA GLU A 72 18.24 4.02 -18.58
C GLU A 72 18.33 4.83 -19.87
N SER A 73 17.46 5.82 -20.06
CA SER A 73 17.47 6.66 -21.27
C SER A 73 18.52 7.79 -21.25
N ILE A 74 18.96 8.22 -20.06
CA ILE A 74 19.93 9.31 -19.93
C ILE A 74 21.35 8.86 -20.27
N VAL A 75 22.16 9.76 -20.84
CA VAL A 75 23.57 9.48 -21.16
C VAL A 75 24.51 10.25 -20.22
N THR A 76 24.03 11.37 -19.66
CA THR A 76 24.82 12.22 -18.77
C THR A 76 24.01 12.58 -17.53
N THR A 77 24.72 12.84 -16.42
CA THR A 77 24.12 13.30 -15.16
C THR A 77 23.92 14.82 -15.11
N GLY A 78 24.16 15.55 -16.21
CA GLY A 78 24.09 17.01 -16.25
C GLY A 78 22.68 17.59 -16.02
N ALA A 79 21.63 16.78 -16.15
CA ALA A 79 20.25 17.17 -15.87
C ALA A 79 19.90 17.14 -14.36
N PHE A 80 20.75 16.56 -13.51
CA PHE A 80 20.54 16.49 -12.06
C PHE A 80 21.03 17.78 -11.39
N ASN A 81 20.20 18.83 -11.47
CA ASN A 81 20.52 20.18 -11.02
C ASN A 81 19.58 20.70 -9.91
N GLY A 82 18.81 19.80 -9.29
CA GLY A 82 17.87 20.13 -8.21
C GLY A 82 16.51 20.60 -8.69
N SER A 83 16.17 20.37 -9.96
CA SER A 83 14.91 20.82 -10.58
C SER A 83 14.15 19.66 -11.24
N ASN A 84 12.82 19.80 -11.38
CA ASN A 84 11.94 18.83 -12.03
C ASN A 84 12.10 17.40 -11.46
N GLY A 85 12.29 17.28 -10.14
CA GLY A 85 12.51 16.00 -9.49
C GLY A 85 13.84 15.32 -9.81
N LEU A 86 14.84 16.02 -10.34
CA LEU A 86 16.19 15.50 -10.59
C LEU A 86 17.20 16.21 -9.69
N TYR A 87 17.69 15.50 -8.67
CA TYR A 87 18.59 16.05 -7.65
C TYR A 87 20.01 15.51 -7.82
N GLY A 88 20.98 16.41 -7.84
CA GLY A 88 22.40 16.09 -7.81
C GLY A 88 22.85 15.57 -6.45
N GLU A 89 24.12 15.15 -6.38
CA GLU A 89 24.72 14.59 -5.17
C GLU A 89 24.73 15.59 -4.00
N ASN A 90 24.98 16.85 -4.30
CA ASN A 90 25.08 17.94 -3.31
C ASN A 90 23.74 18.63 -3.03
N ASP A 91 22.68 18.30 -3.78
CA ASP A 91 21.38 18.93 -3.57
C ASP A 91 20.72 18.40 -2.30
N THR A 92 19.92 19.24 -1.65
CA THR A 92 19.16 18.83 -0.46
C THR A 92 18.05 17.88 -0.87
N ASP A 93 17.89 16.77 -0.14
CA ASP A 93 16.79 15.83 -0.38
C ASP A 93 15.45 16.51 -0.09
N PRO A 94 14.45 16.37 -0.99
CA PRO A 94 13.08 16.73 -0.66
C PRO A 94 12.57 15.95 0.55
N ASP A 95 11.81 16.62 1.41
CA ASP A 95 11.15 15.97 2.53
C ASP A 95 9.96 15.14 2.02
N ILE A 96 10.04 13.82 2.22
CA ILE A 96 9.00 12.88 1.81
C ILE A 96 7.74 12.97 2.68
N ALA A 97 7.87 13.49 3.91
CA ALA A 97 6.78 13.61 4.86
C ALA A 97 6.00 14.93 4.68
N ASP A 98 6.58 15.92 4.00
CA ASP A 98 5.90 17.16 3.65
C ASP A 98 4.93 16.92 2.47
N PRO A 99 3.61 17.13 2.66
CA PRO A 99 2.63 16.97 1.57
C PRO A 99 2.88 17.89 0.37
N THR A 100 3.53 19.05 0.57
CA THR A 100 3.75 20.05 -0.48
C THR A 100 4.79 19.61 -1.51
N THR A 101 5.77 18.79 -1.12
CA THR A 101 6.79 18.17 -2.00
C THR A 101 6.17 17.46 -3.19
N TRP A 102 5.06 16.75 -2.94
CA TRP A 102 4.40 15.93 -3.95
C TRP A 102 3.44 16.73 -4.84
N GLY A 103 3.26 18.03 -4.60
CA GLY A 103 2.46 18.93 -5.44
C GLY A 103 3.28 19.96 -6.22
N SER A 104 4.58 20.09 -5.93
CA SER A 104 5.47 21.11 -6.49
C SER A 104 6.30 20.61 -7.69
N SER A 105 7.17 21.49 -8.21
CA SER A 105 8.20 21.16 -9.20
C SER A 105 9.33 20.26 -8.66
N ASP A 106 9.30 19.93 -7.35
CA ASP A 106 10.27 19.05 -6.70
C ASP A 106 10.07 17.58 -7.08
N THR A 107 8.95 17.26 -7.73
CA THR A 107 8.60 15.91 -8.16
C THR A 107 8.09 15.92 -9.59
N THR A 108 8.25 14.79 -10.27
CA THR A 108 7.79 14.58 -11.64
C THR A 108 6.68 13.54 -11.65
N PRO A 109 5.53 13.80 -12.31
CA PRO A 109 4.50 12.79 -12.50
C PRO A 109 4.97 11.73 -13.49
N ALA A 110 4.63 10.48 -13.22
CA ALA A 110 4.87 9.41 -14.17
C ALA A 110 4.07 9.62 -15.46
N ALA A 111 4.59 9.07 -16.57
CA ALA A 111 4.01 9.26 -17.90
C ALA A 111 2.54 8.79 -18.03
N SER A 112 2.10 7.87 -17.17
CA SER A 112 0.70 7.44 -17.11
C SER A 112 0.25 7.07 -15.69
N SER A 113 -1.04 6.80 -15.54
CA SER A 113 -1.66 6.33 -14.29
C SER A 113 -2.20 4.91 -14.46
N LEU A 114 -2.11 4.09 -13.43
CA LEU A 114 -2.79 2.80 -13.38
C LEU A 114 -4.31 2.99 -13.30
N ALA A 115 -5.07 2.03 -13.85
CA ALA A 115 -6.52 2.03 -13.70
C ALA A 115 -6.89 1.93 -12.21
N LYS A 116 -7.84 2.76 -11.75
CA LYS A 116 -8.35 2.84 -10.37
C LYS A 116 -7.42 3.56 -9.36
N THR A 117 -6.45 4.35 -9.81
CA THR A 117 -5.77 5.32 -8.94
C THR A 117 -6.44 6.69 -9.04
N SER A 118 -6.34 7.50 -7.98
CA SER A 118 -6.91 8.85 -7.97
C SER A 118 -6.05 9.86 -8.74
N ALA A 119 -4.75 9.60 -8.88
CA ALA A 119 -3.80 10.46 -9.59
C ALA A 119 -2.66 9.60 -10.17
N PRO A 120 -1.92 10.08 -11.19
CA PRO A 120 -0.67 9.45 -11.58
C PRO A 120 0.33 9.50 -10.42
N PRO A 121 1.16 8.45 -10.25
CA PRO A 121 2.21 8.47 -9.24
C PRO A 121 3.22 9.56 -9.58
N ARG A 122 3.88 10.09 -8.55
CA ARG A 122 4.94 11.09 -8.71
C ARG A 122 6.23 10.56 -8.13
N TYR A 123 7.36 10.91 -8.72
CA TYR A 123 8.66 10.46 -8.27
C TYR A 123 9.69 11.58 -8.34
N TYR A 124 10.79 11.40 -7.64
CA TYR A 124 12.02 12.16 -7.82
C TYR A 124 13.22 11.23 -7.73
N ILE A 125 14.29 11.59 -8.42
CA ILE A 125 15.51 10.82 -8.54
C ILE A 125 16.64 11.67 -7.99
N LYS A 126 17.43 11.08 -7.10
CA LYS A 126 18.67 11.68 -6.60
C LYS A 126 19.88 10.89 -7.04
N LEU A 127 20.85 11.58 -7.62
CA LEU A 127 22.21 11.07 -7.80
C LEU A 127 22.87 10.91 -6.43
N SER A 128 23.32 9.71 -6.10
CA SER A 128 23.98 9.40 -4.83
C SER A 128 25.51 9.36 -4.94
N GLY A 129 26.04 9.34 -6.17
CA GLY A 129 27.48 9.40 -6.45
C GLY A 129 27.90 8.40 -7.53
N ILE A 130 29.18 8.49 -7.89
CA ILE A 130 29.83 7.61 -8.86
C ILE A 130 30.86 6.76 -8.12
N ILE A 131 30.80 5.44 -8.31
CA ILE A 131 31.76 4.49 -7.79
C ILE A 131 32.75 4.19 -8.92
N PRO A 132 34.01 4.64 -8.80
CA PRO A 132 34.99 4.51 -9.88
C PRO A 132 35.29 3.04 -10.18
N GLY A 133 35.42 2.71 -11.48
CA GLY A 133 35.81 1.42 -12.01
C GLY A 133 37.30 1.07 -11.81
N THR A 134 37.84 1.23 -10.59
CA THR A 134 39.21 0.84 -10.25
C THR A 134 39.29 -0.67 -9.93
N GLN A 135 40.48 -1.29 -9.99
CA GLN A 135 40.66 -2.72 -9.66
C GLN A 135 39.95 -3.12 -8.35
N GLY A 136 38.81 -3.84 -8.44
CA GLY A 136 37.95 -4.16 -7.31
C GLY A 136 36.54 -3.55 -7.37
N ALA A 137 36.19 -2.86 -8.47
CA ALA A 137 34.87 -2.31 -8.70
C ALA A 137 33.76 -3.36 -8.78
N MET A 138 32.53 -2.93 -8.50
CA MET A 138 31.35 -3.78 -8.48
C MET A 138 31.00 -4.28 -9.87
N ASN A 139 30.89 -5.59 -10.04
CA ASN A 139 30.29 -6.18 -11.23
C ASN A 139 28.77 -6.10 -11.14
N MET A 140 28.19 -5.26 -11.99
CA MET A 140 26.74 -5.17 -12.14
C MET A 140 26.22 -5.86 -13.41
N SER A 141 27.13 -6.33 -14.28
CA SER A 141 26.82 -7.05 -15.51
C SER A 141 27.53 -8.40 -15.55
N GLY A 142 26.90 -9.44 -14.99
CA GLY A 142 27.34 -10.83 -15.11
C GLY A 142 27.78 -11.50 -13.80
N TYR A 143 27.86 -12.83 -13.84
CA TYR A 143 28.34 -13.69 -12.75
C TYR A 143 29.79 -14.11 -13.06
N GLY A 144 30.76 -13.69 -12.24
CA GLY A 144 32.18 -14.03 -12.43
C GLY A 144 33.13 -13.04 -11.74
N GLU A 145 34.40 -13.43 -11.58
CA GLU A 145 35.47 -12.63 -10.94
C GLU A 145 36.07 -11.55 -11.87
N ASN A 146 35.48 -11.30 -13.04
CA ASN A 146 35.96 -10.31 -14.00
C ASN A 146 35.82 -8.91 -13.40
N LYS A 147 36.87 -8.25 -12.94
CA LYS A 147 36.76 -6.89 -12.38
C LYS A 147 36.20 -5.93 -13.45
N GLY A 148 34.96 -5.47 -13.29
CA GLY A 148 34.36 -4.47 -14.18
C GLY A 148 35.23 -3.22 -14.27
N THR A 149 35.48 -2.74 -15.49
CA THR A 149 36.32 -1.55 -15.78
C THR A 149 35.47 -0.31 -16.09
N GLY A 150 34.23 -0.26 -15.58
CA GLY A 150 33.28 0.83 -15.81
C GLY A 150 32.89 1.54 -14.51
N ASP A 151 32.64 2.84 -14.60
CA ASP A 151 32.16 3.64 -13.47
C ASP A 151 30.67 3.31 -13.22
N VAL A 152 30.33 3.04 -11.96
CA VAL A 152 28.94 2.76 -11.57
C VAL A 152 28.34 4.00 -10.95
N THR A 153 27.36 4.59 -11.62
CA THR A 153 26.59 5.70 -11.09
C THR A 153 25.41 5.17 -10.28
N THR A 154 25.29 5.60 -9.02
CA THR A 154 24.19 5.17 -8.14
C THR A 154 23.15 6.26 -8.00
N PHE A 155 21.88 5.87 -8.13
CA PHE A 155 20.71 6.72 -8.00
C PHE A 155 19.84 6.23 -6.84
N LYS A 156 19.14 7.15 -6.19
CA LYS A 156 18.11 6.91 -5.20
C LYS A 156 16.82 7.44 -5.75
N ILE A 157 15.87 6.56 -5.99
CA ILE A 157 14.57 6.90 -6.55
C ILE A 157 13.56 6.85 -5.42
N THR A 158 12.75 7.89 -5.29
CA THR A 158 11.63 7.90 -4.35
C THR A 158 10.35 8.18 -5.13
N SER A 159 9.36 7.30 -4.99
CA SER A 159 8.10 7.33 -5.72
C SER A 159 6.92 7.29 -4.76
N ARG A 160 5.91 8.12 -4.99
CA ARG A 160 4.62 8.16 -4.27
C ARG A 160 3.51 7.72 -5.19
N GLY A 161 2.77 6.71 -4.74
CA GLY A 161 1.52 6.26 -5.34
C GLY A 161 0.32 6.61 -4.48
N THR A 162 -0.82 6.84 -5.12
CA THR A 162 -2.12 7.02 -4.45
C THR A 162 -3.04 5.85 -4.78
N GLY A 163 -3.91 5.49 -3.84
CA GLY A 163 -4.94 4.48 -4.02
C GLY A 163 -6.07 4.97 -4.93
N GLY A 164 -7.22 4.29 -4.86
CA GLY A 164 -8.48 4.78 -5.41
C GLY A 164 -9.00 6.04 -4.70
N SER A 165 -8.47 6.35 -3.51
CA SER A 165 -8.64 7.63 -2.82
C SER A 165 -7.33 8.43 -2.80
N GLN A 166 -7.42 9.76 -2.62
CA GLN A 166 -6.24 10.61 -2.39
C GLN A 166 -5.69 10.49 -0.96
N GLU A 167 -6.46 9.89 -0.05
CA GLU A 167 -6.08 9.72 1.37
C GLU A 167 -5.15 8.53 1.58
N THR A 168 -5.29 7.49 0.75
CA THR A 168 -4.38 6.34 0.80
C THR A 168 -3.16 6.61 -0.05
N GLU A 169 -2.04 6.84 0.60
CA GLU A 169 -0.74 7.03 -0.05
C GLU A 169 0.26 5.96 0.38
N VAL A 170 1.14 5.61 -0.56
CA VAL A 170 2.31 4.78 -0.28
C VAL A 170 3.52 5.39 -0.98
N ILE A 171 4.60 5.53 -0.21
CA ILE A 171 5.89 5.99 -0.70
C ILE A 171 6.85 4.81 -0.70
N LEU A 172 7.51 4.59 -1.84
CA LEU A 172 8.55 3.58 -2.02
C LEU A 172 9.87 4.27 -2.33
N ARG A 173 10.97 3.67 -1.88
CA ARG A 173 12.34 4.12 -2.17
C ARG A 173 13.17 2.94 -2.63
N SER A 174 13.88 3.14 -3.74
CA SER A 174 14.80 2.15 -4.33
C SER A 174 16.16 2.79 -4.57
N HIS A 175 17.20 1.96 -4.51
CA HIS A 175 18.55 2.34 -4.89
C HIS A 175 18.91 1.60 -6.18
N TYR A 176 19.23 2.36 -7.22
CA TYR A 176 19.48 1.85 -8.56
C TYR A 176 20.90 2.19 -8.98
N GLY A 177 21.73 1.19 -9.22
CA GLY A 177 23.05 1.38 -9.82
C GLY A 177 22.97 1.20 -11.32
N ARG A 178 23.63 2.08 -12.08
CA ARG A 178 23.85 1.91 -13.52
C ARG A 178 25.34 2.01 -13.86
N ALA A 179 25.87 1.03 -14.59
CA ALA A 179 27.22 1.10 -15.14
C ALA A 179 27.18 1.93 -16.42
N MET A 180 28.03 2.94 -16.53
CA MET A 180 28.20 3.77 -17.73
C MET A 180 29.47 3.40 -18.49
#